data_AF-A0A1I8CIW0-F1
#
_entry.id   AF-A0A1I8CIW0-F1
#
_cell.length_a   1.000
_cell.length_b   1.000
_cell.length_c   1.000
_cell.angle_alpha   90.00
_cell.angle_beta   90.00
_cell.angle_gamma   90.00
#
_symmetry.space_group_name_H-M   'P 1'
#
loop_
_entity.id
_entity.type
_entity.pdbx_description
1 polymer ?
#
loop_
_entity_poly.entity_id
_entity_poly.type
_entity_poly.pdbx_seq_one_letter_code
_entity_poly.pdbx_strand_id
1 'polypeptide(L)'
;MESMPRSNQPADLNLGDAHNFNGICDDLEMARAAVLMEEAAPFQHDNIEIKGYDFNNGVDYSAILDSYMTVGFQASHLGKAINQINEMIRIREEPVNLDEHTDAFFPYPVGKKRKSLTLFLGYTSNLISSGLRDIFKFLAQHDMIDCIVTSAGGVEEDIIKALSPSFLGEFSMDGQSLRDSGMNRAGNILIPNGNYCTFEEWIMPVLDECAEEKINWTPSKLINRLGKKINNPSSIYYWCWRNKIPVFCPGITDGSLGDMLYFHSVTHPNGGLKIDVVEDIKHINTMAIRSHKTGCVILGGGIVKHHINNANLFRNGSDFSVYINTGIEDDGSDSGARPDEAISWGKIKGSAKPVKVFSDATLVFPLVVAKTFAKDFKGEKEAYFDAKEGEEVAGEPEDFLNDTAIHLGTEDYKAECIQNFEIMKIGETMSSGVTSPDMLRQTYNRSVEGTGYCSSDITSPDLLDTKENEGGPNSLGDPKPGNKL
;
A
#
# COMPACT_ATOMS: atom_id res chain seq x y z
N MET A 1 75.28 18.42 25.30
CA MET A 1 76.43 19.32 25.05
C MET A 1 76.02 20.18 23.87
N GLU A 2 75.93 21.50 23.88
CA GLU A 2 76.43 22.57 24.75
C GLU A 2 75.62 23.83 24.36
N SER A 3 74.99 24.48 25.35
CA SER A 3 75.21 25.89 25.75
C SER A 3 74.89 27.00 24.74
N MET A 4 73.92 27.83 25.13
CA MET A 4 73.65 29.19 24.64
C MET A 4 74.88 30.11 24.68
N PRO A 5 74.77 31.30 24.06
CA PRO A 5 75.04 32.51 24.83
C PRO A 5 73.86 33.51 24.81
N ARG A 6 73.61 34.07 26.00
CA ARG A 6 72.77 35.25 26.24
C ARG A 6 73.49 36.51 25.77
N SER A 7 72.76 37.51 25.29
CA SER A 7 73.01 38.89 25.74
C SER A 7 71.75 39.77 25.65
N ASN A 8 71.48 40.40 26.80
CA ASN A 8 70.84 41.68 27.10
C ASN A 8 69.41 42.02 26.64
N GLN A 9 68.51 42.01 27.65
CA GLN A 9 67.31 42.85 27.75
C GLN A 9 67.65 44.37 27.68
N PRO A 10 66.64 45.22 27.49
CA PRO A 10 66.15 45.91 28.68
C PRO A 10 64.62 45.92 28.83
N ALA A 11 64.24 45.72 30.08
CA ALA A 11 63.20 46.41 30.85
C ALA A 11 61.82 46.60 30.21
N ASP A 12 60.94 45.77 30.73
CA ASP A 12 59.50 45.84 30.71
C ASP A 12 58.90 47.08 31.39
N LEU A 13 57.69 47.40 30.91
CA LEU A 13 56.58 48.11 31.56
C LEU A 13 56.53 49.64 31.50
N ASN A 14 55.71 50.13 30.56
CA ASN A 14 54.55 50.91 30.99
C ASN A 14 53.30 50.54 30.17
N LEU A 15 52.32 49.97 30.88
CA LEU A 15 51.00 49.59 30.40
C LEU A 15 50.19 50.83 30.06
N GLY A 16 49.69 50.90 28.82
CA GLY A 16 48.71 51.88 28.37
C GLY A 16 48.03 51.39 27.10
N ASP A 17 46.92 50.67 27.28
CA ASP A 17 45.81 50.51 26.32
C ASP A 17 46.16 50.09 24.88
N ALA A 18 46.83 48.96 24.71
CA ALA A 18 46.92 48.24 23.43
C ALA A 18 46.35 46.82 23.52
N HIS A 19 45.22 46.65 24.21
CA HIS A 19 44.48 45.40 24.10
C HIS A 19 43.54 45.45 22.88
N ASN A 20 43.72 44.45 22.01
CA ASN A 20 42.70 43.89 21.12
C ASN A 20 42.62 44.26 19.63
N PHE A 21 43.64 44.88 19.01
CA PHE A 21 43.64 45.05 17.53
C PHE A 21 44.42 43.99 16.74
N ASN A 22 45.48 43.39 17.32
CA ASN A 22 46.27 42.34 16.61
C ASN A 22 45.58 40.97 16.59
N GLY A 23 44.84 40.59 17.64
CA GLY A 23 44.12 39.31 17.67
C GLY A 23 42.93 39.26 16.70
N ILE A 24 42.27 40.40 16.44
CA ILE A 24 41.18 40.49 15.46
C ILE A 24 41.70 40.29 14.03
N CYS A 25 42.93 40.74 13.74
CA CYS A 25 43.57 40.55 12.45
C CYS A 25 43.91 39.07 12.21
N ASP A 26 44.47 38.39 13.22
CA ASP A 26 44.81 36.96 13.14
C ASP A 26 43.54 36.07 13.10
N ASP A 27 42.51 36.39 13.88
CA ASP A 27 41.22 35.69 13.85
C ASP A 27 40.53 35.84 12.48
N LEU A 28 40.62 37.02 11.87
CA LEU A 28 40.08 37.28 10.53
C LEU A 28 40.85 36.50 9.45
N GLU A 29 42.17 36.42 9.55
CA GLU A 29 42.99 35.64 8.62
C GLU A 29 42.74 34.14 8.76
N MET A 30 42.63 33.62 9.99
CA MET A 30 42.25 32.23 10.25
C MET A 30 40.84 31.92 9.72
N ALA A 31 39.88 32.82 9.97
CA ALA A 31 38.52 32.67 9.45
C ALA A 31 38.49 32.71 7.92
N ARG A 32 39.26 33.61 7.28
CA ARG A 32 39.34 33.67 5.80
C ARG A 32 39.99 32.43 5.22
N ALA A 33 41.08 31.94 5.81
CA ALA A 33 41.73 30.70 5.36
C ALA A 33 40.78 29.50 5.45
N ALA A 34 39.92 29.44 6.47
CA ALA A 34 38.93 28.39 6.63
C ALA A 34 37.72 28.55 5.68
N VAL A 35 37.22 29.77 5.50
CA VAL A 35 35.98 30.04 4.76
C VAL A 35 36.21 30.19 3.25
N LEU A 36 37.36 30.74 2.84
CA LEU A 36 37.72 31.02 1.45
C LEU A 36 38.72 29.98 0.93
N MET A 37 38.52 28.72 1.31
CA MET A 37 39.35 27.62 0.84
C MET A 37 39.22 27.51 -0.69
N GLU A 38 40.32 27.75 -1.40
CA GLU A 38 40.39 27.54 -2.84
C GLU A 38 40.32 26.05 -3.17
N GLU A 39 39.74 25.73 -4.32
CA GLU A 39 39.68 24.36 -4.81
C GLU A 39 41.10 23.84 -5.09
N ALA A 40 41.59 22.94 -4.23
CA ALA A 40 42.96 22.44 -4.32
C ALA A 40 43.22 21.57 -5.57
N ALA A 41 42.17 20.93 -6.10
CA ALA A 41 42.17 20.18 -7.35
C ALA A 41 40.72 19.99 -7.83
N PRO A 42 40.46 19.89 -9.16
CA PRO A 42 39.13 19.63 -9.68
C PRO A 42 38.49 18.39 -9.05
N PHE A 43 37.35 18.54 -8.38
CA PHE A 43 36.61 17.40 -7.84
C PHE A 43 35.98 16.58 -8.98
N GLN A 44 36.11 15.25 -8.95
CA GLN A 44 35.48 14.40 -9.96
C GLN A 44 33.98 14.27 -9.69
N HIS A 45 33.16 14.86 -10.56
CA HIS A 45 31.71 14.75 -10.56
C HIS A 45 31.17 14.49 -11.97
N ASP A 46 29.91 14.06 -12.08
CA ASP A 46 29.26 13.70 -13.36
C ASP A 46 28.96 14.90 -14.28
N ASN A 47 29.43 16.11 -13.94
CA ASN A 47 29.16 17.37 -14.66
C ASN A 47 27.66 17.67 -14.91
N ILE A 48 26.76 17.21 -14.02
CA ILE A 48 25.34 17.53 -14.08
C ILE A 48 25.08 18.84 -13.31
N GLU A 49 24.71 19.90 -14.02
CA GLU A 49 24.34 21.19 -13.42
C GLU A 49 22.98 21.10 -12.72
N ILE A 50 22.85 21.72 -11.53
CA ILE A 50 21.58 21.83 -10.84
C ILE A 50 20.72 22.91 -11.50
N LYS A 51 19.61 22.49 -12.10
CA LYS A 51 18.68 23.36 -12.82
C LYS A 51 17.28 22.77 -12.80
N GLY A 52 16.30 23.55 -12.32
CA GLY A 52 14.88 23.19 -12.39
C GLY A 52 14.25 23.48 -13.75
N TYR A 53 13.01 23.03 -13.93
CA TYR A 53 12.20 23.42 -15.08
C TYR A 53 11.86 24.91 -15.04
N ASP A 54 12.08 25.60 -16.15
CA ASP A 54 11.73 27.02 -16.30
C ASP A 54 10.31 27.16 -16.87
N PHE A 55 9.37 27.58 -16.02
CA PHE A 55 7.96 27.76 -16.38
C PHE A 55 7.70 28.90 -17.37
N ASN A 56 8.71 29.72 -17.72
CA ASN A 56 8.59 30.63 -18.87
C ASN A 56 8.42 29.84 -20.20
N ASN A 57 8.75 28.54 -20.22
CA ASN A 57 8.52 27.66 -21.36
C ASN A 57 7.10 27.07 -21.41
N GLY A 58 6.20 27.46 -20.50
CA GLY A 58 4.84 26.94 -20.40
C GLY A 58 4.71 25.78 -19.43
N VAL A 59 3.60 25.02 -19.53
CA VAL A 59 3.34 23.83 -18.69
C VAL A 59 3.46 22.58 -19.54
N ASP A 60 4.61 21.92 -19.45
CA ASP A 60 4.86 20.61 -20.04
C ASP A 60 5.20 19.62 -18.93
N TYR A 61 4.23 18.80 -18.53
CA TYR A 61 4.42 17.80 -17.47
C TYR A 61 5.51 16.78 -17.79
N SER A 62 5.70 16.43 -19.06
CA SER A 62 6.78 15.51 -19.44
C SER A 62 8.14 16.15 -19.19
N ALA A 63 8.33 17.39 -19.66
CA ALA A 63 9.57 18.13 -19.48
C ALA A 63 9.83 18.52 -18.01
N ILE A 64 8.78 18.78 -17.22
CA ILE A 64 8.88 18.98 -15.77
C ILE A 64 9.43 17.72 -15.10
N LEU A 65 8.89 16.54 -15.41
CA LEU A 65 9.38 15.28 -14.83
C LEU A 65 10.76 14.89 -15.36
N ASP A 66 11.10 15.23 -16.61
CA ASP A 66 12.44 15.01 -17.15
C ASP A 66 13.48 15.89 -16.43
N SER A 67 13.12 17.12 -16.05
CA SER A 67 14.01 18.00 -15.28
C SER A 67 14.30 17.49 -13.87
N TYR A 68 13.56 16.52 -13.34
CA TYR A 68 13.81 16.00 -11.99
C TYR A 68 15.21 15.39 -11.85
N MET A 69 15.83 14.96 -12.95
CA MET A 69 17.24 14.53 -12.96
C MET A 69 18.21 15.63 -12.52
N THR A 70 17.87 16.91 -12.71
CA THR A 70 18.74 18.08 -12.45
C THR A 70 18.24 18.96 -11.31
N VAL A 71 17.14 18.62 -10.62
CA VAL A 71 16.59 19.41 -9.51
C VAL A 71 17.34 19.17 -8.18
N GLY A 72 17.80 17.94 -7.92
CA GLY A 72 18.44 17.55 -6.65
C GLY A 72 17.51 16.81 -5.69
N PHE A 73 18.08 16.31 -4.58
CA PHE A 73 17.37 15.56 -3.52
C PHE A 73 16.51 14.40 -4.05
N GLN A 74 15.29 14.22 -3.53
CA GLN A 74 14.38 13.13 -3.93
C GLN A 74 13.83 13.28 -5.35
N ALA A 75 13.83 14.50 -5.93
CA ALA A 75 13.48 14.67 -7.34
C ALA A 75 14.46 13.89 -8.23
N SER A 76 15.77 14.03 -7.99
CA SER A 76 16.79 13.25 -8.71
C SER A 76 16.66 11.75 -8.49
N HIS A 77 16.22 11.31 -7.30
CA HIS A 77 15.93 9.89 -7.06
C HIS A 77 14.71 9.41 -7.86
N LEU A 78 13.65 10.21 -7.95
CA LEU A 78 12.48 9.88 -8.76
C LEU A 78 12.83 9.81 -10.26
N GLY A 79 13.62 10.76 -10.78
CA GLY A 79 14.13 10.71 -12.16
C GLY A 79 14.97 9.45 -12.43
N LYS A 80 15.87 9.10 -11.50
CA LYS A 80 16.66 7.85 -11.59
C LYS A 80 15.77 6.60 -11.57
N ALA A 81 14.72 6.58 -10.74
CA ALA A 81 13.77 5.48 -10.66
C ALA A 81 12.99 5.30 -11.98
N ILE A 82 12.52 6.39 -12.59
CA ILE A 82 11.86 6.39 -13.91
C ILE A 82 12.80 5.79 -14.97
N ASN A 83 14.05 6.24 -15.02
CA ASN A 83 15.05 5.72 -15.96
C ASN A 83 15.31 4.22 -15.74
N GLN A 84 15.41 3.78 -14.49
CA GLN A 84 15.65 2.37 -14.17
C GLN A 84 14.46 1.49 -14.55
N ILE A 85 13.22 1.94 -14.33
CA ILE A 85 12.02 1.20 -14.73
C ILE A 85 11.87 1.17 -16.26
N ASN A 86 12.15 2.26 -16.96
CA ASN A 86 12.19 2.26 -18.42
C ASN A 86 13.21 1.26 -18.99
N GLU A 87 14.38 1.13 -18.35
CA GLU A 87 15.36 0.11 -18.71
C GLU A 87 14.84 -1.31 -18.44
N MET A 88 14.13 -1.53 -17.32
CA MET A 88 13.49 -2.82 -17.05
C MET A 88 12.47 -3.18 -18.14
N ILE A 89 11.62 -2.23 -18.55
CA ILE A 89 10.60 -2.40 -19.60
C ILE A 89 11.28 -2.71 -20.94
N ARG A 90 12.27 -1.90 -21.34
CA ARG A 90 13.04 -2.09 -22.58
C ARG A 90 13.62 -3.49 -22.67
N ILE A 91 14.31 -3.95 -21.62
CA ILE A 91 14.90 -5.29 -21.58
C ILE A 91 13.81 -6.36 -21.59
N ARG A 92 12.68 -6.14 -20.90
CA ARG A 92 11.58 -7.11 -20.84
C ARG A 92 10.96 -7.36 -22.22
N GLU A 93 10.96 -6.36 -23.10
CA GLU A 93 10.47 -6.44 -24.48
C GLU A 93 11.49 -7.04 -25.47
N GLU A 94 12.76 -7.16 -25.09
CA GLU A 94 13.78 -7.81 -25.92
C GLU A 94 13.41 -9.31 -26.15
N PRO A 95 13.67 -9.85 -27.36
CA PRO A 95 13.44 -11.27 -27.65
C PRO A 95 14.15 -12.17 -26.64
N VAL A 96 13.44 -13.19 -26.14
CA VAL A 96 14.00 -14.11 -25.16
C VAL A 96 14.97 -15.05 -25.86
N ASN A 97 16.26 -14.83 -25.68
CA ASN A 97 17.32 -15.73 -26.16
C ASN A 97 17.53 -16.85 -25.14
N LEU A 98 16.69 -17.88 -25.20
CA LEU A 98 16.86 -19.10 -24.42
C LEU A 98 17.76 -20.07 -25.20
N ASP A 99 18.71 -20.71 -24.51
CA ASP A 99 19.40 -21.86 -25.07
C ASP A 99 18.41 -23.04 -25.26
N GLU A 100 18.79 -24.04 -26.06
CA GLU A 100 17.96 -25.22 -26.34
C GLU A 100 17.62 -26.05 -25.09
N HIS A 101 18.26 -25.78 -23.94
CA HIS A 101 18.10 -26.51 -22.70
C HIS A 101 17.30 -25.75 -21.64
N THR A 102 16.85 -24.51 -21.92
CA THR A 102 16.10 -23.69 -20.98
C THR A 102 14.61 -23.71 -21.31
N ASP A 103 13.76 -24.16 -20.36
CA ASP A 103 12.32 -24.16 -20.59
C ASP A 103 11.79 -22.75 -20.88
N ALA A 104 10.99 -22.61 -21.94
CA ALA A 104 10.35 -21.34 -22.31
C ALA A 104 9.30 -20.84 -21.30
N PHE A 105 8.90 -21.68 -20.35
CA PHE A 105 7.86 -21.40 -19.37
C PHE A 105 8.40 -21.53 -17.93
N PHE A 106 7.78 -20.79 -17.01
CA PHE A 106 7.95 -21.05 -15.59
C PHE A 106 7.16 -22.30 -15.18
N PRO A 107 7.62 -23.03 -14.15
CA PRO A 107 6.87 -24.17 -13.63
C PRO A 107 5.57 -23.74 -12.93
N TYR A 108 5.50 -22.50 -12.44
CA TYR A 108 4.31 -21.91 -11.83
C TYR A 108 4.14 -20.44 -12.25
N PRO A 109 2.90 -19.99 -12.53
CA PRO A 109 1.74 -20.83 -12.83
C PRO A 109 1.91 -21.52 -14.19
N VAL A 110 1.19 -22.63 -14.39
CA VAL A 110 1.31 -23.43 -15.62
C VAL A 110 1.01 -22.55 -16.85
N GLY A 111 1.94 -22.54 -17.79
CA GLY A 111 1.82 -21.77 -19.03
C GLY A 111 2.18 -20.27 -18.92
N LYS A 112 2.79 -19.81 -17.82
CA LYS A 112 3.42 -18.48 -17.76
C LYS A 112 4.73 -18.50 -18.54
N LYS A 113 4.78 -17.77 -19.65
CA LYS A 113 5.96 -17.65 -20.51
C LYS A 113 7.03 -16.82 -19.80
N ARG A 114 8.30 -17.21 -19.97
CA ARG A 114 9.44 -16.40 -19.50
C ARG A 114 9.64 -15.21 -20.43
N LYS A 115 10.06 -14.08 -19.86
CA LYS A 115 10.49 -12.87 -20.58
C LYS A 115 11.97 -12.62 -20.29
N SER A 116 12.62 -11.80 -21.10
CA SER A 116 14.05 -11.45 -20.96
C SER A 116 14.36 -10.81 -19.61
N LEU A 117 13.38 -10.10 -19.04
CA LEU A 117 13.36 -9.66 -17.66
C LEU A 117 12.04 -10.07 -17.00
N THR A 118 12.12 -10.64 -15.79
CA THR A 118 10.97 -10.93 -14.93
C THR A 118 10.80 -9.80 -13.92
N LEU A 119 9.66 -9.12 -13.98
CA LEU A 119 9.38 -7.95 -13.15
C LEU A 119 8.56 -8.32 -11.92
N PHE A 120 9.16 -8.17 -10.75
CA PHE A 120 8.51 -8.36 -9.44
C PHE A 120 7.98 -7.02 -8.94
N LEU A 121 6.66 -6.95 -8.72
CA LEU A 121 6.00 -5.81 -8.10
C LEU A 121 5.64 -6.16 -6.64
N GLY A 122 6.03 -5.31 -5.71
CA GLY A 122 5.62 -5.40 -4.31
C GLY A 122 4.86 -4.16 -3.87
N TYR A 123 3.74 -4.33 -3.17
CA TYR A 123 3.02 -3.22 -2.53
C TYR A 123 2.39 -3.64 -1.19
N THR A 124 2.33 -2.72 -0.24
CA THR A 124 1.67 -2.90 1.07
C THR A 124 0.14 -2.75 0.97
N SER A 125 -0.60 -3.31 1.94
CA SER A 125 -2.07 -3.32 1.97
C SER A 125 -2.71 -1.95 1.78
N ASN A 126 -2.22 -0.94 2.52
CA ASN A 126 -2.75 0.42 2.48
C ASN A 126 -2.72 1.06 1.08
N LEU A 127 -1.84 0.60 0.18
CA LEU A 127 -1.80 1.10 -1.19
C LEU A 127 -2.98 0.57 -2.02
N ILE A 128 -3.55 -0.58 -1.66
CA ILE A 128 -4.79 -1.11 -2.23
C ILE A 128 -6.02 -0.43 -1.62
N SER A 129 -5.98 -0.10 -0.32
CA SER A 129 -6.99 0.75 0.32
C SER A 129 -7.02 2.16 -0.32
N SER A 130 -5.92 2.63 -0.92
CA SER A 130 -5.84 3.89 -1.68
C SER A 130 -6.36 3.79 -3.13
N GLY A 131 -6.26 4.89 -3.89
CA GLY A 131 -6.52 4.92 -5.33
C GLY A 131 -5.43 4.27 -6.22
N LEU A 132 -4.25 3.95 -5.68
CA LEU A 132 -3.21 3.24 -6.44
C LEU A 132 -3.65 1.84 -6.89
N ARG A 133 -4.71 1.27 -6.29
CA ARG A 133 -5.36 0.05 -6.75
C ARG A 133 -5.61 0.06 -8.27
N ASP A 134 -6.13 1.17 -8.81
CA ASP A 134 -6.42 1.25 -10.25
C ASP A 134 -5.16 1.25 -11.12
N ILE A 135 -4.05 1.77 -10.59
CA ILE A 135 -2.76 1.72 -11.25
C ILE A 135 -2.22 0.29 -11.26
N PHE A 136 -2.29 -0.44 -10.14
CA PHE A 136 -1.88 -1.83 -10.10
C PHE A 136 -2.76 -2.72 -11.00
N LYS A 137 -4.06 -2.43 -11.07
CA LYS A 137 -5.00 -3.07 -11.98
C LYS A 137 -4.57 -2.85 -13.43
N PHE A 138 -4.27 -1.61 -13.82
CA PHE A 138 -3.75 -1.29 -15.16
C PHE A 138 -2.50 -2.11 -15.50
N LEU A 139 -1.52 -2.16 -14.60
CA LEU A 139 -0.29 -2.95 -14.81
C LEU A 139 -0.57 -4.46 -14.96
N ALA A 140 -1.50 -5.00 -14.17
CA ALA A 140 -1.90 -6.39 -14.24
C ALA A 140 -2.71 -6.70 -15.51
N GLN A 141 -3.66 -5.84 -15.88
CA GLN A 141 -4.55 -5.94 -17.04
C GLN A 141 -3.76 -6.02 -18.34
N HIS A 142 -2.70 -5.23 -18.47
CA HIS A 142 -1.88 -5.17 -19.68
C HIS A 142 -0.60 -6.04 -19.63
N ASP A 143 -0.54 -7.03 -18.72
CA ASP A 143 0.60 -7.97 -18.55
C ASP A 143 1.98 -7.24 -18.49
N MET A 144 2.02 -6.09 -17.82
CA MET A 144 3.20 -5.25 -17.69
C MET A 144 4.15 -5.72 -16.57
N ILE A 145 3.65 -6.57 -15.68
CA ILE A 145 4.36 -7.18 -14.55
C ILE A 145 4.31 -8.71 -14.63
N ASP A 146 5.18 -9.42 -13.92
CA ASP A 146 5.26 -10.90 -13.99
C ASP A 146 4.96 -11.61 -12.68
N CYS A 147 5.10 -10.92 -11.55
CA CYS A 147 4.90 -11.47 -10.20
C CYS A 147 4.50 -10.35 -9.26
N ILE A 148 3.52 -10.62 -8.38
CA ILE A 148 3.12 -9.71 -7.31
C ILE A 148 3.44 -10.34 -5.96
N VAL A 149 3.91 -9.52 -5.02
CA VAL A 149 3.89 -9.86 -3.59
C VAL A 149 3.12 -8.77 -2.83
N THR A 150 2.20 -9.18 -1.95
CA THR A 150 1.50 -8.25 -1.06
C THR A 150 1.18 -8.91 0.30
N SER A 151 0.53 -8.18 1.20
CA SER A 151 0.01 -8.66 2.49
C SER A 151 -1.48 -9.04 2.38
N ALA A 152 -2.07 -9.70 3.38
CA ALA A 152 -3.48 -10.11 3.34
C ALA A 152 -4.44 -8.94 3.09
N GLY A 153 -4.24 -7.81 3.79
CA GLY A 153 -4.97 -6.58 3.52
C GLY A 153 -4.89 -6.10 2.06
N GLY A 154 -3.78 -6.34 1.36
CA GLY A 154 -3.66 -6.01 -0.07
C GLY A 154 -4.51 -6.92 -0.95
N VAL A 155 -4.73 -8.17 -0.53
CA VAL A 155 -5.59 -9.14 -1.20
C VAL A 155 -7.06 -8.82 -0.97
N GLU A 156 -7.48 -8.75 0.28
CA GLU A 156 -8.90 -8.62 0.64
C GLU A 156 -9.50 -7.28 0.21
N GLU A 157 -8.75 -6.16 0.33
CA GLU A 157 -9.26 -4.83 -0.02
C GLU A 157 -9.56 -4.69 -1.53
N ASP A 158 -8.84 -5.39 -2.39
CA ASP A 158 -9.15 -5.40 -3.83
C ASP A 158 -10.47 -6.11 -4.11
N ILE A 159 -10.72 -7.24 -3.43
CA ILE A 159 -11.95 -8.02 -3.58
C ILE A 159 -13.12 -7.26 -2.96
N ILE A 160 -12.93 -6.74 -1.74
CA ILE A 160 -13.93 -5.93 -1.03
C ILE A 160 -14.32 -4.73 -1.87
N LYS A 161 -13.37 -4.01 -2.48
CA LYS A 161 -13.66 -2.86 -3.36
C LYS A 161 -14.37 -3.21 -4.66
N ALA A 162 -14.32 -4.47 -5.10
CA ALA A 162 -15.13 -4.95 -6.21
C ALA A 162 -16.59 -5.21 -5.80
N LEU A 163 -16.87 -5.31 -4.50
CA LEU A 163 -18.20 -5.53 -3.92
C LEU A 163 -18.80 -4.25 -3.32
N SER A 164 -18.00 -3.39 -2.69
CA SER A 164 -18.46 -2.20 -1.96
C SER A 164 -17.36 -1.13 -1.86
N PRO A 165 -17.69 0.17 -1.92
CA PRO A 165 -16.71 1.25 -1.95
C PRO A 165 -16.06 1.53 -0.57
N SER A 166 -14.90 2.18 -0.61
CA SER A 166 -14.29 2.87 0.55
C SER A 166 -14.43 4.39 0.35
N PHE A 167 -14.36 5.16 1.42
CA PHE A 167 -14.61 6.60 1.40
C PHE A 167 -13.43 7.41 1.93
N LEU A 168 -13.33 8.68 1.53
CA LEU A 168 -12.35 9.61 2.09
C LEU A 168 -12.82 10.06 3.48
N GLY A 169 -11.88 10.12 4.43
CA GLY A 169 -12.05 10.69 5.76
C GLY A 169 -10.81 11.50 6.16
N GLU A 170 -10.49 11.50 7.46
CA GLU A 170 -9.33 12.21 8.00
C GLU A 170 -8.56 11.37 9.02
N PHE A 171 -7.25 11.60 9.12
CA PHE A 171 -6.39 10.93 10.09
C PHE A 171 -6.82 11.18 11.55
N SER A 172 -7.38 12.36 11.82
CA SER A 172 -7.76 12.87 13.15
C SER A 172 -9.13 12.43 13.63
N MET A 173 -9.91 11.69 12.81
CA MET A 173 -11.23 11.22 13.23
C MET A 173 -11.13 10.32 14.47
N ASP A 174 -12.01 10.59 15.45
CA ASP A 174 -12.05 9.92 16.74
C ASP A 174 -12.37 8.42 16.59
N GLY A 175 -11.53 7.58 17.20
CA GLY A 175 -11.63 6.13 17.07
C GLY A 175 -12.87 5.54 17.72
N GLN A 176 -13.32 6.10 18.85
CA GLN A 176 -14.49 5.59 19.57
C GLN A 176 -15.77 5.84 18.77
N SER A 177 -15.94 7.07 18.27
CA SER A 177 -17.07 7.46 17.43
C SER A 177 -17.15 6.62 16.14
N LEU A 178 -16.01 6.39 15.49
CA LEU A 178 -15.92 5.51 14.33
C LEU A 178 -16.35 4.09 14.68
N ARG A 179 -15.86 3.52 15.79
CA ARG A 179 -16.22 2.17 16.24
C ARG A 179 -17.71 2.04 16.52
N ASP A 180 -18.29 3.00 17.24
CA ASP A 180 -19.71 2.99 17.60
C ASP A 180 -20.62 3.10 16.37
N SER A 181 -20.15 3.76 15.30
CA SER A 181 -20.84 3.84 14.01
C SER A 181 -20.53 2.68 13.03
N GLY A 182 -19.71 1.71 13.43
CA GLY A 182 -19.32 0.60 12.55
C GLY A 182 -18.42 1.02 11.38
N MET A 183 -17.54 2.01 11.59
CA MET A 183 -16.62 2.51 10.59
C MET A 183 -15.17 2.17 10.96
N ASN A 184 -14.41 1.61 10.02
CA ASN A 184 -12.98 1.33 10.18
C ASN A 184 -12.16 2.41 9.48
N ARG A 185 -11.03 2.80 10.07
CA ARG A 185 -10.14 3.84 9.50
C ARG A 185 -8.77 3.26 9.13
N ALA A 186 -8.40 3.46 7.87
CA ALA A 186 -7.06 3.20 7.32
C ALA A 186 -6.42 4.53 6.89
N GLY A 187 -5.68 5.17 7.80
CA GLY A 187 -5.14 6.52 7.56
C GLY A 187 -6.26 7.56 7.49
N ASN A 188 -6.46 8.16 6.32
CA ASN A 188 -7.58 9.06 5.99
C ASN A 188 -8.62 8.39 5.07
N ILE A 189 -8.73 7.06 5.09
CA ILE A 189 -9.72 6.29 4.34
C ILE A 189 -10.64 5.58 5.33
N LEU A 190 -11.94 5.60 5.03
CA LEU A 190 -13.00 4.97 5.81
C LEU A 190 -13.55 3.75 5.09
N ILE A 191 -13.71 2.66 5.82
CA ILE A 191 -14.17 1.36 5.32
C ILE A 191 -15.33 0.90 6.20
N PRO A 192 -16.58 0.99 5.72
CA PRO A 192 -17.74 0.58 6.51
C PRO A 192 -17.68 -0.91 6.87
N ASN A 193 -18.10 -1.29 8.08
CA ASN A 193 -18.12 -2.71 8.48
C ASN A 193 -19.01 -3.57 7.58
N GLY A 194 -20.07 -2.99 7.01
CA GLY A 194 -20.94 -3.69 6.05
C GLY A 194 -20.18 -4.24 4.83
N ASN A 195 -19.03 -3.65 4.48
CA ASN A 195 -18.15 -4.18 3.44
C ASN A 195 -17.58 -5.55 3.81
N TYR A 196 -17.18 -5.75 5.08
CA TYR A 196 -16.65 -7.02 5.57
C TYR A 196 -17.74 -8.07 5.73
N CYS A 197 -18.97 -7.68 6.10
CA CYS A 197 -20.12 -8.58 6.08
C CYS A 197 -20.43 -9.08 4.65
N THR A 198 -20.41 -8.17 3.67
CA THR A 198 -20.59 -8.53 2.25
C THR A 198 -19.46 -9.46 1.76
N PHE A 199 -18.24 -9.23 2.24
CA PHE A 199 -17.11 -10.09 1.92
C PHE A 199 -17.24 -11.49 2.52
N GLU A 200 -17.72 -11.61 3.77
CA GLU A 200 -18.03 -12.90 4.41
C GLU A 200 -19.04 -13.69 3.58
N GLU A 201 -20.18 -13.07 3.24
CA GLU A 201 -21.23 -13.70 2.43
C GLU A 201 -20.70 -14.19 1.08
N TRP A 202 -19.78 -13.45 0.47
CA TRP A 202 -19.18 -13.80 -0.81
C TRP A 202 -18.11 -14.90 -0.69
N ILE A 203 -17.23 -14.84 0.32
CA ILE A 203 -16.05 -15.71 0.38
C ILE A 203 -16.34 -17.07 0.99
N MET A 204 -17.29 -17.19 1.94
CA MET A 204 -17.57 -18.46 2.61
C MET A 204 -17.91 -19.60 1.63
N PRO A 205 -18.81 -19.43 0.64
CA PRO A 205 -19.07 -20.47 -0.35
C PRO A 205 -17.84 -20.83 -1.20
N VAL A 206 -16.94 -19.87 -1.44
CA VAL A 206 -15.70 -20.12 -2.17
C VAL A 206 -14.74 -20.98 -1.34
N LEU A 207 -14.67 -20.75 -0.03
CA LEU A 207 -13.86 -21.55 0.89
C LEU A 207 -14.40 -22.98 1.03
N ASP A 208 -15.73 -23.15 1.05
CA ASP A 208 -16.37 -24.47 1.04
C ASP A 208 -15.94 -25.26 -0.20
N GLU A 209 -16.07 -24.67 -1.40
CA GLU A 209 -15.61 -25.30 -2.64
C GLU A 209 -14.12 -25.66 -2.59
N CYS A 210 -13.27 -24.74 -2.09
CA CYS A 210 -11.84 -24.97 -1.96
C CYS A 210 -11.54 -26.14 -1.00
N ALA A 211 -12.27 -26.27 0.11
CA ALA A 211 -12.04 -27.32 1.10
C ALA A 211 -12.44 -28.72 0.61
N GLU A 212 -13.38 -28.81 -0.32
CA GLU A 212 -13.77 -30.07 -0.97
C GLU A 212 -12.79 -30.52 -2.06
N GLU A 213 -12.05 -29.58 -2.67
CA GLU A 213 -11.07 -29.88 -3.70
C GLU A 213 -9.82 -30.58 -3.13
N LYS A 214 -9.37 -31.66 -3.79
CA LYS A 214 -8.14 -32.39 -3.43
C LYS A 214 -6.88 -31.67 -3.94
N ILE A 215 -6.74 -30.40 -3.60
CA ILE A 215 -5.62 -29.54 -3.96
C ILE A 215 -4.82 -29.19 -2.70
N ASN A 216 -3.49 -29.21 -2.78
CA ASN A 216 -2.66 -28.57 -1.76
C ASN A 216 -2.75 -27.06 -1.95
N TRP A 217 -3.62 -26.40 -1.19
CA TRP A 217 -3.84 -24.96 -1.33
C TRP A 217 -2.65 -24.19 -0.79
N THR A 218 -2.28 -23.14 -1.51
CA THR A 218 -1.25 -22.17 -1.12
C THR A 218 -1.86 -20.77 -1.21
N PRO A 219 -1.26 -19.74 -0.59
CA PRO A 219 -1.75 -18.37 -0.73
C PRO A 219 -1.94 -17.98 -2.20
N SER A 220 -0.94 -18.23 -3.07
CA SER A 220 -1.07 -17.88 -4.49
C SER A 220 -2.16 -18.64 -5.25
N LYS A 221 -2.38 -19.93 -4.95
CA LYS A 221 -3.49 -20.70 -5.53
C LYS A 221 -4.85 -20.18 -5.07
N LEU A 222 -4.98 -19.86 -3.79
CA LEU A 222 -6.21 -19.28 -3.24
C LEU A 222 -6.49 -17.92 -3.90
N ILE A 223 -5.50 -17.01 -3.94
CA ILE A 223 -5.67 -15.69 -4.58
C ILE A 223 -6.03 -15.83 -6.07
N ASN A 224 -5.41 -16.79 -6.78
CA ASN A 224 -5.78 -17.08 -8.16
C ASN A 224 -7.24 -17.56 -8.29
N ARG A 225 -7.73 -18.38 -7.35
CA ARG A 225 -9.14 -18.80 -7.29
C ARG A 225 -10.06 -17.62 -6.97
N LEU A 226 -9.70 -16.77 -6.01
CA LEU A 226 -10.48 -15.57 -5.66
C LEU A 226 -10.59 -14.62 -6.85
N GLY A 227 -9.49 -14.39 -7.57
CA GLY A 227 -9.48 -13.59 -8.80
C GLY A 227 -10.38 -14.15 -9.90
N LYS A 228 -10.42 -15.49 -10.05
CA LYS A 228 -11.38 -16.15 -10.96
C LYS A 228 -12.82 -15.98 -10.48
N LYS A 229 -13.07 -16.14 -9.17
CA LYS A 229 -14.42 -16.14 -8.58
C LYS A 229 -15.05 -14.75 -8.52
N ILE A 230 -14.26 -13.71 -8.29
CA ILE A 230 -14.78 -12.33 -8.23
C ILE A 230 -15.29 -11.88 -9.60
N ASN A 231 -14.67 -12.41 -10.68
CA ASN A 231 -15.09 -12.22 -12.08
C ASN A 231 -15.48 -10.77 -12.43
N ASN A 232 -14.75 -9.80 -11.88
CA ASN A 232 -15.03 -8.39 -12.01
C ASN A 232 -13.79 -7.67 -12.57
N PRO A 233 -13.86 -7.01 -13.75
CA PRO A 233 -12.72 -6.37 -14.38
C PRO A 233 -12.17 -5.17 -13.59
N SER A 234 -12.87 -4.71 -12.55
CA SER A 234 -12.32 -3.72 -11.61
C SER A 234 -11.28 -4.29 -10.64
N SER A 235 -11.20 -5.62 -10.47
CA SER A 235 -10.27 -6.29 -9.57
C SER A 235 -8.90 -6.50 -10.21
N ILE A 236 -7.84 -6.22 -9.46
CA ILE A 236 -6.46 -6.57 -9.82
C ILE A 236 -6.35 -8.09 -10.01
N TYR A 237 -6.93 -8.85 -9.09
CA TYR A 237 -6.75 -10.30 -9.05
C TYR A 237 -7.51 -11.05 -10.13
N TYR A 238 -8.62 -10.48 -10.63
CA TYR A 238 -9.23 -10.93 -11.87
C TYR A 238 -8.22 -10.91 -13.03
N TRP A 239 -7.51 -9.79 -13.22
CA TRP A 239 -6.51 -9.66 -14.28
C TRP A 239 -5.27 -10.52 -14.02
N CYS A 240 -4.83 -10.66 -12.77
CA CYS A 240 -3.74 -11.58 -12.44
C CYS A 240 -4.08 -13.03 -12.79
N TRP A 241 -5.30 -13.49 -12.50
CA TRP A 241 -5.77 -14.80 -12.92
C TRP A 241 -5.76 -14.96 -14.44
N ARG A 242 -6.31 -13.98 -15.17
CA ARG A 242 -6.38 -13.99 -16.64
C ARG A 242 -5.02 -13.99 -17.32
N ASN A 243 -4.08 -13.18 -16.81
CA ASN A 243 -2.76 -13.00 -17.39
C ASN A 243 -1.70 -13.93 -16.76
N LYS A 244 -2.12 -14.88 -15.91
CA LYS A 244 -1.25 -15.86 -15.25
C LYS A 244 -0.12 -15.19 -14.46
N ILE A 245 -0.43 -14.09 -13.79
CA ILE A 245 0.49 -13.38 -12.88
C ILE A 245 0.26 -13.97 -11.48
N PRO A 246 1.22 -14.73 -10.92
CA PRO A 246 1.09 -15.24 -9.57
C PRO A 246 1.18 -14.09 -8.56
N VAL A 247 0.36 -14.20 -7.52
CA VAL A 247 0.33 -13.26 -6.39
C VAL A 247 0.71 -14.04 -5.14
N PHE A 248 1.84 -13.69 -4.53
CA PHE A 248 2.29 -14.31 -3.29
C PHE A 248 1.91 -13.44 -2.10
N CYS A 249 1.42 -14.07 -1.05
CA CYS A 249 1.07 -13.40 0.20
C CYS A 249 1.49 -14.27 1.38
N PRO A 250 2.71 -14.09 1.90
CA PRO A 250 3.26 -15.00 2.91
C PRO A 250 2.49 -14.95 4.24
N GLY A 251 1.94 -13.78 4.59
CA GLY A 251 1.07 -13.59 5.74
C GLY A 251 -0.40 -13.53 5.34
N ILE A 252 -0.91 -14.55 4.64
CA ILE A 252 -2.30 -14.58 4.13
C ILE A 252 -3.38 -14.54 5.22
N THR A 253 -3.02 -14.93 6.44
CA THR A 253 -3.94 -14.98 7.60
C THR A 253 -3.99 -13.69 8.40
N ASP A 254 -3.23 -12.66 8.03
CA ASP A 254 -3.08 -11.41 8.79
C ASP A 254 -4.01 -10.30 8.27
N GLY A 255 -5.32 -10.54 8.33
CA GLY A 255 -6.37 -9.64 7.82
C GLY A 255 -7.77 -10.27 7.88
N SER A 256 -8.76 -9.60 7.31
CA SER A 256 -10.14 -10.10 7.21
C SER A 256 -10.23 -11.46 6.50
N LEU A 257 -9.37 -11.73 5.51
CA LEU A 257 -9.27 -13.05 4.90
C LEU A 257 -8.89 -14.13 5.93
N GLY A 258 -8.03 -13.80 6.89
CA GLY A 258 -7.69 -14.65 8.03
C GLY A 258 -8.87 -14.90 8.97
N ASP A 259 -9.67 -13.87 9.25
CA ASP A 259 -10.89 -14.00 10.05
C ASP A 259 -11.88 -14.97 9.38
N MET A 260 -12.05 -14.86 8.06
CA MET A 260 -12.93 -15.75 7.29
C MET A 260 -12.40 -17.19 7.27
N LEU A 261 -11.09 -17.38 7.13
CA LEU A 261 -10.47 -18.70 7.26
C LEU A 261 -10.66 -19.29 8.67
N TYR A 262 -10.60 -18.46 9.71
CA TYR A 262 -10.87 -18.88 11.08
C TYR A 262 -12.32 -19.32 11.26
N PHE A 263 -13.30 -18.49 10.89
CA PHE A 263 -14.71 -18.85 10.99
C PHE A 263 -15.03 -20.11 10.20
N HIS A 264 -14.55 -20.21 8.95
CA HIS A 264 -14.71 -21.40 8.14
C HIS A 264 -14.06 -22.65 8.79
N SER A 265 -12.91 -22.52 9.46
CA SER A 265 -12.27 -23.66 10.13
C SER A 265 -13.07 -24.23 11.31
N VAL A 266 -13.85 -23.39 12.00
CA VAL A 266 -14.65 -23.81 13.16
C VAL A 266 -16.05 -24.25 12.78
N THR A 267 -16.59 -23.79 11.65
CA THR A 267 -17.93 -24.15 11.16
C THR A 267 -17.91 -25.32 10.18
N HIS A 268 -16.84 -25.49 9.39
CA HIS A 268 -16.77 -26.53 8.37
C HIS A 268 -16.50 -27.92 8.98
N PRO A 269 -17.27 -28.98 8.63
CA PRO A 269 -17.18 -30.31 9.28
C PRO A 269 -15.80 -30.97 9.29
N ASN A 270 -14.95 -30.63 8.32
CA ASN A 270 -13.60 -31.19 8.16
C ASN A 270 -12.47 -30.29 8.71
N GLY A 271 -12.81 -29.24 9.47
CA GLY A 271 -11.82 -28.31 10.06
C GLY A 271 -11.33 -27.22 9.09
N GLY A 272 -12.07 -26.98 8.01
CA GLY A 272 -11.83 -25.94 7.01
C GLY A 272 -10.61 -26.13 6.10
N LEU A 273 -10.24 -25.04 5.42
CA LEU A 273 -9.20 -25.00 4.39
C LEU A 273 -7.81 -24.96 5.02
N LYS A 274 -6.90 -25.82 4.56
CA LYS A 274 -5.48 -25.79 4.95
C LYS A 274 -4.67 -25.08 3.88
N ILE A 275 -3.82 -24.14 4.29
CA ILE A 275 -2.98 -23.35 3.40
C ILE A 275 -1.51 -23.63 3.68
N ASP A 276 -0.80 -24.17 2.69
CA ASP A 276 0.63 -24.45 2.72
C ASP A 276 1.44 -23.29 2.15
N VAL A 277 2.27 -22.69 2.99
CA VAL A 277 3.19 -21.60 2.60
C VAL A 277 4.52 -22.12 2.04
N VAL A 278 4.86 -23.40 2.27
CA VAL A 278 6.14 -24.00 1.83
C VAL A 278 6.14 -24.24 0.33
N GLU A 279 5.03 -24.69 -0.24
CA GLU A 279 4.90 -24.79 -1.69
C GLU A 279 4.98 -23.39 -2.35
N ASP A 280 4.42 -22.36 -1.72
CA ASP A 280 4.42 -20.98 -2.26
C ASP A 280 5.81 -20.35 -2.29
N ILE A 281 6.61 -20.51 -1.22
CA ILE A 281 8.00 -20.03 -1.20
C ILE A 281 8.85 -20.76 -2.26
N LYS A 282 8.57 -22.05 -2.52
CA LYS A 282 9.23 -22.78 -3.60
C LYS A 282 8.89 -22.16 -4.97
N HIS A 283 7.65 -21.79 -5.21
CA HIS A 283 7.22 -21.19 -6.49
C HIS A 283 7.92 -19.86 -6.75
N ILE A 284 7.90 -18.92 -5.81
CA ILE A 284 8.53 -17.59 -5.99
C ILE A 284 10.06 -17.69 -6.11
N ASN A 285 10.72 -18.51 -5.29
CA ASN A 285 12.17 -18.70 -5.37
C ASN A 285 12.56 -19.35 -6.70
N THR A 286 11.82 -20.36 -7.15
CA THR A 286 12.07 -21.03 -8.43
C THR A 286 11.86 -20.09 -9.60
N MET A 287 10.85 -19.20 -9.54
CA MET A 287 10.65 -18.16 -10.55
C MET A 287 11.87 -17.23 -10.62
N ALA A 288 12.39 -16.75 -9.50
CA ALA A 288 13.60 -15.94 -9.47
C ALA A 288 14.83 -16.69 -10.03
N ILE A 289 15.10 -17.92 -9.57
CA ILE A 289 16.21 -18.77 -10.04
C ILE A 289 16.17 -18.94 -11.56
N ARG A 290 14.98 -19.17 -12.12
CA ARG A 290 14.77 -19.46 -13.54
C ARG A 290 14.66 -18.20 -14.42
N SER A 291 14.73 -17.01 -13.83
CA SER A 291 14.66 -15.73 -14.54
C SER A 291 16.01 -15.35 -15.14
N HIS A 292 16.02 -14.95 -16.42
CA HIS A 292 17.23 -14.47 -17.09
C HIS A 292 17.78 -13.19 -16.42
N LYS A 293 16.94 -12.14 -16.37
CA LYS A 293 17.14 -10.95 -15.53
C LYS A 293 15.93 -10.74 -14.63
N THR A 294 16.13 -10.05 -13.50
CA THR A 294 15.02 -9.64 -12.63
C THR A 294 15.09 -8.15 -12.32
N GLY A 295 13.91 -7.52 -12.33
CA GLY A 295 13.69 -6.18 -11.83
C GLY A 295 12.73 -6.21 -10.65
N CYS A 296 13.01 -5.44 -9.61
CA CYS A 296 12.13 -5.31 -8.44
C CYS A 296 11.63 -3.87 -8.34
N VAL A 297 10.31 -3.69 -8.31
CA VAL A 297 9.67 -2.40 -7.99
C VAL A 297 8.88 -2.61 -6.70
N ILE A 298 9.32 -2.00 -5.60
CA ILE A 298 8.77 -2.26 -4.26
C ILE A 298 8.25 -0.96 -3.67
N LEU A 299 6.95 -0.91 -3.40
CA LEU A 299 6.23 0.21 -2.83
C LEU A 299 5.89 -0.10 -1.37
N GLY A 300 6.51 0.60 -0.44
CA GLY A 300 6.45 0.29 1.00
C GLY A 300 7.59 -0.63 1.46
N GLY A 301 7.32 -1.39 2.53
CA GLY A 301 8.32 -2.20 3.25
C GLY A 301 7.75 -3.54 3.73
N GLY A 302 8.21 -3.99 4.90
CA GLY A 302 7.69 -5.16 5.60
C GLY A 302 7.92 -6.48 4.86
N ILE A 303 7.01 -7.44 5.08
CA ILE A 303 7.12 -8.80 4.54
C ILE A 303 7.18 -8.80 3.01
N VAL A 304 6.53 -7.84 2.36
CA VAL A 304 6.51 -7.69 0.90
C VAL A 304 7.91 -7.41 0.35
N LYS A 305 8.58 -6.37 0.89
CA LYS A 305 9.95 -6.03 0.51
C LYS A 305 10.89 -7.20 0.76
N HIS A 306 10.84 -7.76 1.96
CA HIS A 306 11.76 -8.82 2.34
C HIS A 306 11.57 -10.07 1.49
N HIS A 307 10.34 -10.48 1.20
CA HIS A 307 10.06 -11.72 0.47
C HIS A 307 10.50 -11.66 -1.00
N ILE A 308 10.30 -10.53 -1.70
CA ILE A 308 10.82 -10.32 -3.07
C ILE A 308 12.35 -10.35 -3.08
N ASN A 309 12.98 -9.62 -2.17
CA ASN A 309 14.44 -9.57 -2.07
C ASN A 309 15.03 -10.95 -1.74
N ASN A 310 14.39 -11.68 -0.83
CA ASN A 310 14.83 -13.02 -0.45
C ASN A 310 14.67 -14.02 -1.59
N ALA A 311 13.63 -13.93 -2.42
CA ALA A 311 13.54 -14.75 -3.63
C ALA A 311 14.69 -14.46 -4.60
N ASN A 312 15.07 -13.19 -4.75
CA ASN A 312 16.17 -12.77 -5.62
C ASN A 312 17.57 -13.12 -5.05
N LEU A 313 17.70 -13.36 -3.76
CA LEU A 313 18.94 -13.92 -3.17
C LEU A 313 19.31 -15.27 -3.82
N PHE A 314 18.32 -16.13 -4.12
CA PHE A 314 18.55 -17.45 -4.72
C PHE A 314 19.14 -17.40 -6.13
N ARG A 315 19.20 -16.23 -6.76
CA ARG A 315 19.87 -15.99 -8.05
C ARG A 315 21.06 -15.04 -7.95
N ASN A 316 21.62 -14.88 -6.75
CA ASN A 316 22.69 -13.92 -6.41
C ASN A 316 22.32 -12.46 -6.69
N GLY A 317 21.05 -12.12 -6.45
CA GLY A 317 20.54 -10.77 -6.40
C GLY A 317 19.80 -10.32 -7.65
N SER A 318 18.95 -9.29 -7.50
CA SER A 318 18.26 -8.66 -8.62
C SER A 318 19.19 -7.80 -9.49
N ASP A 319 18.91 -7.70 -10.78
CA ASP A 319 19.65 -6.84 -11.73
C ASP A 319 19.24 -5.37 -11.60
N PHE A 320 17.96 -5.11 -11.29
CA PHE A 320 17.40 -3.78 -11.09
C PHE A 320 16.53 -3.73 -9.84
N SER A 321 16.52 -2.61 -9.13
CA SER A 321 15.74 -2.44 -7.89
C SER A 321 15.37 -0.97 -7.66
N VAL A 322 14.07 -0.69 -7.66
CA VAL A 322 13.47 0.59 -7.29
C VAL A 322 12.63 0.41 -6.05
N TYR A 323 12.95 1.15 -4.98
CA TYR A 323 12.16 1.22 -3.76
C TYR A 323 11.49 2.59 -3.66
N ILE A 324 10.21 2.61 -3.28
CA ILE A 324 9.48 3.84 -2.94
C ILE A 324 8.83 3.61 -1.59
N ASN A 325 9.40 4.18 -0.53
CA ASN A 325 8.87 4.04 0.81
C ASN A 325 9.30 5.20 1.72
N THR A 326 8.70 5.26 2.90
CA THR A 326 8.95 6.29 3.92
C THR A 326 9.82 5.79 5.07
N GLY A 327 10.31 4.54 5.02
CA GLY A 327 11.12 3.96 6.07
C GLY A 327 12.52 4.59 6.15
N ILE A 328 12.97 4.85 7.38
CA ILE A 328 14.28 5.45 7.70
C ILE A 328 15.25 4.38 8.22
N GLU A 329 16.55 4.58 8.06
CA GLU A 329 17.54 3.54 8.43
C GLU A 329 17.83 3.45 9.93
N ASP A 330 17.56 4.53 10.68
CA ASP A 330 17.99 4.70 12.08
C ASP A 330 17.46 3.64 13.05
N ASP A 331 16.32 3.01 12.74
CA ASP A 331 15.68 1.99 13.59
C ASP A 331 16.17 0.55 13.32
N GLY A 332 17.05 0.36 12.32
CA GLY A 332 17.58 -0.95 11.93
C GLY A 332 16.55 -1.90 11.32
N SER A 333 15.39 -1.38 10.88
CA SER A 333 14.35 -2.19 10.24
C SER A 333 14.69 -2.55 8.79
N ASP A 334 14.32 -3.76 8.34
CA ASP A 334 14.41 -4.12 6.91
C ASP A 334 13.59 -3.13 6.06
N SER A 335 12.43 -2.68 6.55
CA SER A 335 11.58 -1.69 5.86
C SER A 335 12.34 -0.40 5.54
N GLY A 336 13.12 0.10 6.49
CA GLY A 336 13.86 1.34 6.40
C GLY A 336 15.24 1.25 5.74
N ALA A 337 15.81 0.05 5.67
CA ALA A 337 17.12 -0.22 5.09
C ALA A 337 17.30 0.40 3.69
N ARG A 338 18.49 0.97 3.45
CA ARG A 338 18.91 1.42 2.11
C ARG A 338 19.14 0.22 1.19
N PRO A 339 19.02 0.37 -0.15
CA PRO A 339 19.29 -0.73 -1.08
C PRO A 339 20.71 -1.30 -0.95
N ASP A 340 21.68 -0.49 -0.53
CA ASP A 340 23.07 -0.93 -0.32
C ASP A 340 23.19 -2.03 0.76
N GLU A 341 22.32 -2.01 1.79
CA GLU A 341 22.27 -3.10 2.75
C GLU A 341 21.86 -4.41 2.06
N ALA A 342 20.87 -4.38 1.16
CA ALA A 342 20.47 -5.56 0.41
C ALA A 342 21.57 -6.07 -0.55
N ILE A 343 22.50 -5.21 -0.98
CA ILE A 343 23.70 -5.63 -1.71
C ILE A 343 24.61 -6.48 -0.80
N SER A 344 24.78 -6.09 0.46
CA SER A 344 25.64 -6.84 1.40
C SER A 344 25.17 -8.29 1.61
N TRP A 345 23.87 -8.54 1.51
CA TRP A 345 23.26 -9.88 1.60
C TRP A 345 23.33 -10.67 0.30
N GLY A 346 23.62 -10.04 -0.84
CA GLY A 346 23.44 -10.64 -2.17
C GLY A 346 21.98 -10.69 -2.64
N LYS A 347 21.07 -9.94 -2.00
CA LYS A 347 19.67 -9.78 -2.42
C LYS A 347 19.56 -8.85 -3.64
N ILE A 348 20.51 -7.92 -3.79
CA ILE A 348 20.75 -7.09 -4.98
C ILE A 348 22.17 -7.36 -5.47
N LYS A 349 22.38 -7.40 -6.79
CA LYS A 349 23.73 -7.57 -7.37
C LYS A 349 24.62 -6.36 -7.06
N GLY A 350 25.90 -6.60 -6.76
CA GLY A 350 26.88 -5.51 -6.55
C GLY A 350 27.13 -4.64 -7.79
N SER A 351 26.80 -5.11 -8.99
CA SER A 351 26.85 -4.33 -10.24
C SER A 351 25.58 -3.53 -10.54
N ALA A 352 24.52 -3.71 -9.75
CA ALA A 352 23.27 -2.99 -9.93
C ALA A 352 23.40 -1.53 -9.48
N LYS A 353 22.51 -0.67 -9.99
CA LYS A 353 22.39 0.73 -9.59
C LYS A 353 21.02 0.96 -8.93
N PRO A 354 20.76 0.41 -7.73
CA PRO A 354 19.43 0.49 -7.13
C PRO A 354 19.08 1.91 -6.71
N VAL A 355 17.79 2.23 -6.73
CA VAL A 355 17.26 3.55 -6.39
C VAL A 355 16.24 3.44 -5.28
N LYS A 356 16.32 4.34 -4.29
CA LYS A 356 15.29 4.50 -3.25
C LYS A 356 14.74 5.92 -3.29
N VAL A 357 13.44 6.06 -3.52
CA VAL A 357 12.70 7.33 -3.41
C VAL A 357 12.05 7.37 -2.03
N PHE A 358 12.48 8.31 -1.20
CA PHE A 358 11.90 8.55 0.13
C PHE A 358 10.65 9.44 -0.02
N SER A 359 9.49 8.81 -0.23
CA SER A 359 8.22 9.50 -0.44
C SER A 359 7.03 8.58 -0.19
N ASP A 360 5.85 9.18 0.00
CA ASP A 360 4.57 8.45 -0.06
C ASP A 360 4.31 8.00 -1.50
N ALA A 361 4.07 6.71 -1.71
CA ALA A 361 3.86 6.13 -3.03
C ALA A 361 2.63 6.72 -3.75
N THR A 362 1.62 7.20 -3.00
CA THR A 362 0.41 7.81 -3.57
C THR A 362 0.72 9.09 -4.35
N LEU A 363 1.79 9.80 -3.98
CA LEU A 363 2.22 11.02 -4.65
C LEU A 363 3.06 10.75 -5.91
N VAL A 364 3.96 9.76 -5.83
CA VAL A 364 5.01 9.60 -6.85
C VAL A 364 4.77 8.43 -7.81
N PHE A 365 4.13 7.35 -7.38
CA PHE A 365 3.95 6.18 -8.24
C PHE A 365 3.05 6.45 -9.46
N PRO A 366 1.99 7.28 -9.40
CA PRO A 366 1.24 7.67 -10.60
C PRO A 366 2.12 8.36 -11.65
N LEU A 367 3.04 9.22 -11.21
CA LEU A 367 3.99 9.93 -12.08
C LEU A 367 5.01 8.96 -12.70
N VAL A 368 5.47 7.97 -11.91
CA VAL A 368 6.33 6.89 -12.41
C VAL A 368 5.61 6.15 -13.53
N VAL A 369 4.38 5.68 -13.31
CA VAL A 369 3.61 4.94 -14.33
C VAL A 369 3.37 5.78 -15.57
N ALA A 370 3.00 7.05 -15.41
CA ALA A 370 2.81 7.99 -16.53
C ALA A 370 4.05 8.15 -17.42
N LYS A 371 5.26 8.15 -16.83
CA LYS A 371 6.53 8.29 -17.56
C LYS A 371 7.20 6.98 -17.96
N THR A 372 6.59 5.85 -17.61
CA THR A 372 7.13 4.51 -17.87
C THR A 372 6.10 3.64 -18.57
N PHE A 373 5.39 2.80 -17.82
CA PHE A 373 4.42 1.82 -18.31
C PHE A 373 3.32 2.40 -19.22
N ALA A 374 2.83 3.60 -18.90
CA ALA A 374 1.73 4.24 -19.64
C ALA A 374 2.20 5.23 -20.71
N LYS A 375 3.51 5.51 -20.83
CA LYS A 375 4.04 6.60 -21.67
C LYS A 375 3.58 6.51 -23.12
N ASP A 376 3.62 5.30 -23.68
CA ASP A 376 3.25 5.01 -25.07
C ASP A 376 1.92 4.23 -25.18
N PHE A 377 1.21 4.07 -24.06
CA PHE A 377 -0.07 3.38 -24.03
C PHE A 377 -1.15 4.24 -24.69
N LYS A 378 -1.57 3.82 -25.88
CA LYS A 378 -2.71 4.42 -26.60
C LYS A 378 -3.93 3.64 -26.16
N GLY A 379 -4.76 4.23 -25.31
CA GLY A 379 -5.96 3.58 -24.76
C GLY A 379 -6.70 2.78 -25.84
N GLU A 380 -6.88 1.49 -25.60
CA GLU A 380 -7.75 0.68 -26.44
C GLU A 380 -9.19 1.12 -26.16
N LYS A 381 -9.93 1.53 -27.21
CA LYS A 381 -11.39 1.60 -27.11
C LYS A 381 -11.84 0.16 -26.92
N GLU A 382 -12.12 -0.29 -25.70
CA GLU A 382 -12.62 -1.64 -25.47
C GLU A 382 -13.94 -1.83 -26.24
N ALA A 383 -13.94 -2.74 -27.21
CA ALA A 383 -15.18 -3.32 -27.72
C ALA A 383 -15.73 -4.19 -26.59
N TYR A 384 -16.92 -3.84 -26.09
CA TYR A 384 -17.58 -4.61 -25.05
C TYR A 384 -18.11 -5.91 -25.66
N PHE A 385 -17.75 -7.06 -25.09
CA PHE A 385 -18.38 -8.33 -25.44
C PHE A 385 -19.64 -8.47 -24.60
N ASP A 386 -20.81 -8.19 -25.19
CA ASP A 386 -22.08 -8.52 -24.56
C ASP A 386 -22.29 -10.04 -24.61
N ALA A 387 -22.24 -10.67 -23.44
CA ALA A 387 -22.40 -12.11 -23.29
C ALA A 387 -23.82 -12.61 -23.60
N LYS A 388 -24.78 -11.73 -23.95
CA LYS A 388 -26.15 -12.12 -24.31
C LYS A 388 -26.41 -12.35 -25.79
N GLU A 389 -25.63 -11.79 -26.72
CA GLU A 389 -25.98 -11.89 -28.16
C GLU A 389 -24.89 -12.40 -29.10
N GLY A 390 -23.64 -12.58 -28.65
CA GLY A 390 -22.63 -13.25 -29.47
C GLY A 390 -22.16 -12.49 -30.71
N GLU A 391 -22.24 -11.15 -30.73
CA GLU A 391 -21.60 -10.28 -31.73
C GLU A 391 -20.86 -9.10 -31.05
N GLU A 392 -19.74 -8.67 -31.66
CA GLU A 392 -18.97 -7.49 -31.25
C GLU A 392 -19.73 -6.20 -31.60
N VAL A 393 -19.93 -5.31 -30.62
CA VAL A 393 -20.47 -3.96 -30.87
C VAL A 393 -19.48 -2.90 -30.41
N ALA A 394 -19.06 -2.02 -31.32
CA ALA A 394 -18.22 -0.87 -31.01
C ALA A 394 -19.09 0.32 -30.56
N GLY A 395 -18.84 0.88 -29.37
CA GLY A 395 -19.57 2.03 -28.81
C GLY A 395 -18.70 3.27 -28.59
N GLU A 396 -19.26 4.46 -28.85
CA GLU A 396 -18.66 5.77 -28.56
C GLU A 396 -18.86 6.18 -27.08
N PRO A 397 -18.00 7.07 -26.51
CA PRO A 397 -17.90 7.28 -25.07
C PRO A 397 -18.94 8.25 -24.46
N GLU A 398 -20.09 8.48 -25.09
CA GLU A 398 -21.11 9.42 -24.55
C GLU A 398 -22.25 8.74 -23.76
N ASP A 399 -22.44 7.42 -23.83
CA ASP A 399 -23.61 6.76 -23.21
C ASP A 399 -23.39 6.24 -21.77
N PHE A 400 -22.19 6.37 -21.21
CA PHE A 400 -21.87 5.82 -19.88
C PHE A 400 -22.54 6.56 -18.70
N LEU A 401 -23.15 7.72 -18.92
CA LEU A 401 -23.88 8.46 -17.88
C LEU A 401 -25.37 8.09 -17.79
N ASN A 402 -25.95 7.45 -18.82
CA ASN A 402 -27.39 7.18 -18.85
C ASN A 402 -27.76 5.74 -18.47
N ASP A 403 -26.88 4.75 -18.70
CA ASP A 403 -27.23 3.34 -18.49
C ASP A 403 -27.07 2.82 -17.05
N THR A 404 -26.42 3.57 -16.15
CA THR A 404 -26.46 3.25 -14.72
C THR A 404 -27.85 3.52 -14.10
N ALA A 405 -28.74 4.21 -14.83
CA ALA A 405 -30.10 4.53 -14.36
C ALA A 405 -31.14 3.46 -14.71
N ILE A 406 -30.82 2.42 -15.50
CA ILE A 406 -31.82 1.47 -16.03
C ILE A 406 -31.67 0.05 -15.45
N HIS A 407 -30.66 -0.23 -14.61
CA HIS A 407 -30.47 -1.54 -13.98
C HIS A 407 -30.64 -1.60 -12.45
N LEU A 408 -31.21 -0.56 -11.85
CA LEU A 408 -31.75 -0.62 -10.49
C LEU A 408 -33.25 -0.31 -10.55
N GLY A 409 -34.02 -1.32 -10.93
CA GLY A 409 -35.47 -1.29 -10.80
C GLY A 409 -35.86 -1.40 -9.33
N THR A 410 -36.02 -0.26 -8.65
CA THR A 410 -37.05 0.00 -7.62
C THR A 410 -37.11 1.52 -7.37
N GLU A 411 -38.24 2.15 -7.70
CA GLU A 411 -38.47 3.58 -7.43
C GLU A 411 -38.59 3.90 -5.92
N ASP A 412 -38.62 2.90 -5.05
CA ASP A 412 -38.80 3.08 -3.61
C ASP A 412 -37.54 3.57 -2.86
N TYR A 413 -36.33 3.36 -3.42
CA TYR A 413 -35.08 3.77 -2.76
C TYR A 413 -34.77 5.27 -2.90
N LYS A 414 -35.35 5.95 -3.89
CA LYS A 414 -35.16 7.41 -4.06
C LYS A 414 -35.92 8.20 -3.00
N ALA A 415 -37.06 7.72 -2.52
CA ALA A 415 -37.83 8.41 -1.49
C ALA A 415 -37.10 8.38 -0.13
N GLU A 416 -36.53 7.23 0.24
CA GLU A 416 -35.88 7.04 1.55
C GLU A 416 -34.53 7.77 1.66
N CYS A 417 -33.75 7.80 0.58
CA CYS A 417 -32.49 8.56 0.54
C CYS A 417 -32.71 10.08 0.50
N ILE A 418 -33.75 10.58 -0.18
CA ILE A 418 -34.07 12.02 -0.19
C ILE A 418 -34.59 12.47 1.18
N GLN A 419 -35.38 11.64 1.87
CA GLN A 419 -35.88 11.94 3.21
C GLN A 419 -34.77 11.97 4.26
N ASN A 420 -33.80 11.05 4.17
CA ASN A 420 -32.63 11.05 5.06
C ASN A 420 -31.65 12.21 4.77
N PHE A 421 -31.55 12.68 3.53
CA PHE A 421 -30.73 13.84 3.18
C PHE A 421 -31.36 15.16 3.65
N GLU A 422 -32.70 15.28 3.66
CA GLU A 422 -33.39 16.44 4.25
C GLU A 422 -33.31 16.45 5.78
N ILE A 423 -33.33 15.28 6.44
CA ILE A 423 -33.13 15.17 7.90
C ILE A 423 -31.70 15.62 8.29
N MET A 424 -30.68 15.29 7.51
CA MET A 424 -29.31 15.79 7.76
C MET A 424 -29.18 17.31 7.56
N LYS A 425 -29.86 17.89 6.57
CA LYS A 425 -29.87 19.36 6.37
C LYS A 425 -30.56 20.11 7.50
N ILE A 426 -31.59 19.52 8.12
CA ILE A 426 -32.25 20.09 9.31
C ILE A 426 -31.33 20.00 10.54
N GLY A 427 -30.46 18.98 10.63
CA GLY A 427 -29.43 18.88 11.67
C GLY A 427 -28.35 19.96 11.58
N GLU A 428 -27.91 20.32 10.37
CA GLU A 428 -26.90 21.38 10.18
C GLU A 428 -27.42 22.79 10.45
N THR A 429 -28.74 23.03 10.30
CA THR A 429 -29.35 24.34 10.64
C THR A 429 -29.64 24.52 12.13
N MET A 430 -29.47 23.49 12.96
CA MET A 430 -29.74 23.52 14.42
C MET A 430 -28.48 23.65 15.29
N SER A 431 -27.31 23.96 14.70
CA SER A 431 -26.08 24.26 15.45
C SER A 431 -25.99 25.71 15.96
N SER A 432 -27.06 26.50 15.84
CA SER A 432 -27.14 27.88 16.35
C SER A 432 -28.42 28.13 17.16
N GLY A 433 -28.59 27.45 18.28
CA GLY A 433 -29.64 27.83 19.23
C GLY A 433 -29.98 26.77 20.27
N VAL A 434 -29.94 27.16 21.53
CA VAL A 434 -30.31 26.35 22.70
C VAL A 434 -31.75 25.82 22.57
N THR A 435 -31.96 24.51 22.64
CA THR A 435 -33.30 23.91 22.84
C THR A 435 -33.26 22.74 23.82
N SER A 436 -34.23 22.70 24.74
CA SER A 436 -34.28 21.79 25.89
C SER A 436 -34.71 20.35 25.53
N PRO A 437 -34.45 19.35 26.41
CA PRO A 437 -34.71 17.93 26.17
C PRO A 437 -36.17 17.56 25.83
N ASP A 438 -37.14 18.40 26.18
CA ASP A 438 -38.57 18.10 25.98
C ASP A 438 -39.03 18.25 24.52
N MET A 439 -38.31 19.03 23.70
CA MET A 439 -38.60 19.19 22.27
C MET A 439 -38.14 18.00 21.43
N LEU A 440 -37.07 17.31 21.82
CA LEU A 440 -36.58 16.09 21.14
C LEU A 440 -37.57 14.93 21.29
N ARG A 441 -38.29 14.87 22.42
CA ARG A 441 -39.25 13.80 22.72
C ARG A 441 -40.56 13.93 21.94
N GLN A 442 -40.96 15.14 21.56
CA GLN A 442 -42.17 15.37 20.73
C GLN A 442 -41.94 15.10 19.23
N THR A 443 -40.72 15.32 18.73
CA THR A 443 -40.38 15.05 17.33
C THR A 443 -40.26 13.55 17.06
N TYR A 444 -39.74 12.78 18.02
CA TYR A 444 -39.64 11.32 17.94
C TYR A 444 -41.02 10.62 17.95
N ASN A 445 -41.97 11.12 18.75
CA ASN A 445 -43.31 10.51 18.81
C ASN A 445 -44.20 10.82 17.60
N ARG A 446 -43.87 11.82 16.78
CA ARG A 446 -44.59 12.13 15.53
C ARG A 446 -44.12 11.31 14.32
N SER A 447 -42.94 10.69 14.34
CA SER A 447 -42.46 9.85 13.24
C SER A 447 -42.96 8.39 13.32
N VAL A 448 -43.41 7.94 14.49
CA VAL A 448 -43.85 6.55 14.72
C VAL A 448 -45.33 6.31 14.36
N GLU A 449 -46.14 7.37 14.19
CA GLU A 449 -47.55 7.23 13.78
C GLU A 449 -47.77 7.16 12.26
N GLY A 450 -46.72 7.31 11.44
CA GLY A 450 -46.80 7.36 9.97
C GLY A 450 -46.59 6.03 9.24
N THR A 451 -46.10 4.99 9.92
CA THR A 451 -45.86 3.66 9.33
C THR A 451 -46.91 2.70 9.84
N GLY A 452 -48.01 2.56 9.10
CA GLY A 452 -49.07 1.61 9.42
C GLY A 452 -48.57 0.17 9.40
N TYR A 453 -48.17 -0.34 10.55
CA TYR A 453 -48.15 -1.77 10.87
C TYR A 453 -48.64 -1.99 12.30
N CYS A 454 -49.62 -2.87 12.41
CA CYS A 454 -50.34 -3.24 13.63
C CYS A 454 -49.39 -3.93 14.62
N SER A 455 -49.17 -3.36 15.81
CA SER A 455 -48.49 -4.04 16.91
C SER A 455 -49.49 -4.85 17.73
N SER A 456 -49.36 -6.17 17.75
CA SER A 456 -49.90 -7.01 18.80
C SER A 456 -48.82 -7.32 19.84
N ASP A 457 -49.12 -6.96 21.08
CA ASP A 457 -48.67 -7.57 22.33
C ASP A 457 -47.17 -7.59 22.67
N ILE A 458 -46.72 -6.54 23.38
CA ILE A 458 -45.72 -6.71 24.46
C ILE A 458 -46.16 -5.86 25.66
N THR A 459 -46.65 -6.56 26.69
CA THR A 459 -46.98 -6.03 28.02
C THR A 459 -45.73 -5.61 28.79
N SER A 460 -45.80 -4.45 29.43
CA SER A 460 -44.81 -3.89 30.35
C SER A 460 -44.55 -4.80 31.58
N PRO A 461 -43.33 -4.82 32.15
CA PRO A 461 -43.13 -5.28 33.52
C PRO A 461 -43.21 -4.12 34.52
N ASP A 462 -44.01 -4.35 35.56
CA ASP A 462 -44.20 -3.51 36.72
C ASP A 462 -42.93 -3.32 37.57
N LEU A 463 -42.85 -2.11 38.13
CA LEU A 463 -42.02 -1.67 39.25
C LEU A 463 -42.40 -2.41 40.55
N LEU A 464 -41.44 -3.08 41.19
CA LEU A 464 -41.45 -3.37 42.63
C LEU A 464 -39.99 -3.40 43.12
N ASP A 465 -39.53 -2.39 43.85
CA ASP A 465 -39.70 -2.14 45.30
C ASP A 465 -38.47 -2.62 46.08
N THR A 466 -37.73 -1.64 46.56
CA THR A 466 -36.52 -1.74 47.37
C THR A 466 -36.87 -2.12 48.80
N LYS A 467 -36.28 -3.20 49.32
CA LYS A 467 -36.09 -3.36 50.77
C LYS A 467 -34.71 -3.91 51.12
N GLU A 468 -34.04 -3.11 51.93
CA GLU A 468 -32.86 -3.39 52.72
C GLU A 468 -33.04 -4.63 53.59
N ASN A 469 -31.98 -5.41 53.77
CA ASN A 469 -31.65 -5.91 55.10
C ASN A 469 -30.16 -6.22 55.23
N GLU A 470 -29.62 -5.72 56.34
CA GLU A 470 -28.24 -5.73 56.80
C GLU A 470 -27.75 -7.14 57.21
N GLY A 471 -26.43 -7.33 57.29
CA GLY A 471 -25.86 -8.30 58.24
C GLY A 471 -24.59 -9.07 57.87
N GLY A 472 -23.45 -8.38 57.80
CA GLY A 472 -22.18 -8.77 58.47
C GLY A 472 -21.42 -10.09 58.12
N PRO A 473 -20.13 -10.21 58.55
CA PRO A 473 -19.06 -10.79 57.74
C PRO A 473 -18.41 -12.07 58.32
N ASN A 474 -17.57 -12.73 57.51
CA ASN A 474 -16.43 -13.63 57.80
C ASN A 474 -16.37 -14.73 56.70
N SER A 475 -15.26 -15.26 56.19
CA SER A 475 -13.82 -15.12 56.47
C SER A 475 -13.07 -15.91 55.38
N LEU A 476 -11.87 -15.42 55.06
CA LEU A 476 -10.67 -16.09 54.52
C LEU A 476 -10.68 -17.63 54.38
N GLY A 477 -10.21 -18.12 53.22
CA GLY A 477 -9.84 -19.52 52.99
C GLY A 477 -9.16 -19.72 51.63
N ASP A 478 -7.84 -19.52 51.59
CA ASP A 478 -6.94 -19.78 50.46
C ASP A 478 -6.61 -21.30 50.30
N PRO A 479 -5.94 -21.72 49.20
CA PRO A 479 -6.26 -22.93 48.44
C PRO A 479 -5.34 -24.14 48.70
N LYS A 480 -5.73 -25.32 48.21
CA LYS A 480 -4.82 -26.48 48.03
C LYS A 480 -5.12 -27.34 46.79
N PRO A 481 -4.11 -28.11 46.30
CA PRO A 481 -3.90 -28.43 44.88
C PRO A 481 -3.96 -29.95 44.52
N GLY A 482 -3.85 -30.25 43.21
CA GLY A 482 -3.60 -31.59 42.62
C GLY A 482 -4.81 -32.14 41.84
N ASN A 483 -4.69 -32.77 40.67
CA ASN A 483 -3.63 -33.59 40.11
C ASN A 483 -3.71 -33.64 38.58
N LYS A 484 -2.56 -33.94 37.97
CA LYS A 484 -2.35 -34.26 36.54
C LYS A 484 -3.05 -35.54 36.09
N LEU A 485 -3.51 -35.56 34.83
CA LEU A 485 -3.05 -36.48 33.79
C LEU A 485 -3.22 -35.80 32.42
#